data_AF-K4A2P7-F1
#
_entry.id   AF-K4A2P7-F1
#
_cell.length_a   1.000
_cell.length_b   1.000
_cell.length_c   1.000
_cell.angle_alpha   90.00
_cell.angle_beta   90.00
_cell.angle_gamma   90.00
#
_symmetry.space_group_name_H-M   'P 1'
#
loop_
_entity.id
_entity.type
_entity.pdbx_description
1 polymer ?
#
loop_
_entity_poly.entity_id
_entity_poly.type
_entity_poly.pdbx_seq_one_letter_code
_entity_poly.pdbx_strand_id
1 'polypeptide(L)'
;MEPHIFKEVATYLRSKRFIVDTRITVEEKLGFFLYMLSRNASYEDLAVTFGHSNDTFHYHINHFFNKVIPTLSRRFLQSPNPNQVHPKILENPRYYPFFKNCLGAIDGTHIPTFPKIKKFQNNKASFPLFDALGELYDGGKEWTRKKPEKEGQRSRKSAKLKTMMERFLEMRTKQVEDEAKQLERENEARENEIREKEARYKEAAKGDEYSIKRCISIINTMEVTKQEKTKAYAIFTKSKENKETFICASEEDEESASIWLRNEMA
;
A
#
# COMPACT_ATOMS: atom_id res chain seq x y z
N MET A 1 24.60 15.28 2.82
CA MET A 1 25.61 14.19 2.83
C MET A 1 26.79 14.67 2.01
N GLU A 2 28.01 14.51 2.51
CA GLU A 2 29.20 14.93 1.76
C GLU A 2 29.43 14.01 0.54
N PRO A 3 29.92 14.54 -0.60
CA PRO A 3 30.00 13.76 -1.85
C PRO A 3 30.88 12.51 -1.75
N HIS A 4 31.97 12.56 -0.97
CA HIS A 4 32.85 11.40 -0.83
C HIS A 4 32.18 10.26 -0.05
N ILE A 5 31.44 10.57 1.03
CA ILE A 5 30.66 9.57 1.79
C ILE A 5 29.61 8.93 0.87
N PHE A 6 28.95 9.72 0.03
CA PHE A 6 27.96 9.21 -0.90
C PHE A 6 28.56 8.19 -1.88
N LYS A 7 29.73 8.50 -2.44
CA LYS A 7 30.47 7.59 -3.33
C LYS A 7 30.91 6.31 -2.63
N GLU A 8 31.38 6.41 -1.38
CA GLU A 8 31.75 5.23 -0.59
C GLU A 8 30.55 4.32 -0.33
N VAL A 9 29.40 4.89 0.04
CA VAL A 9 28.16 4.11 0.24
C VAL A 9 27.70 3.44 -1.06
N ALA A 10 27.69 4.16 -2.18
CA ALA A 10 27.34 3.59 -3.48
C ALA A 10 28.29 2.46 -3.89
N THR A 11 29.60 2.65 -3.70
CA THR A 11 30.63 1.64 -3.97
C THR A 11 30.45 0.40 -3.09
N TYR A 12 30.13 0.59 -1.81
CA TYR A 12 29.84 -0.51 -0.90
C TYR A 12 28.59 -1.30 -1.32
N LEU A 13 27.48 -0.63 -1.63
CA LEU A 13 26.24 -1.26 -2.06
C LEU A 13 26.41 -2.05 -3.36
N ARG A 14 27.22 -1.52 -4.29
CA ARG A 14 27.62 -2.19 -5.54
C ARG A 14 28.49 -3.41 -5.28
N SER A 15 29.58 -3.27 -4.52
CA SER A 15 30.54 -4.35 -4.27
C SER A 15 29.93 -5.54 -3.51
N LYS A 16 29.00 -5.26 -2.59
CA LYS A 16 28.23 -6.29 -1.87
C LYS A 16 27.01 -6.81 -2.62
N ARG A 17 26.78 -6.32 -3.85
CA ARG A 17 25.64 -6.69 -4.71
C ARG A 17 24.26 -6.52 -4.05
N PHE A 18 24.13 -5.57 -3.13
CA PHE A 18 22.81 -5.21 -2.58
C PHE A 18 21.98 -4.42 -3.59
N ILE A 19 22.66 -3.67 -4.44
CA ILE A 19 22.08 -2.94 -5.57
C ILE A 19 22.96 -3.21 -6.77
N VAL A 20 22.32 -3.50 -7.90
CA VAL A 20 22.99 -3.80 -9.16
C VAL A 20 22.71 -2.66 -10.13
N ASP A 21 23.73 -2.25 -10.87
CA ASP A 21 23.58 -1.33 -11.99
C ASP A 21 22.70 -1.99 -13.06
N THR A 22 21.67 -1.27 -13.52
CA THR A 22 20.82 -1.70 -14.63
C THR A 22 20.84 -0.61 -15.69
N ARG A 23 19.68 -0.21 -16.23
CA ARG A 23 19.55 1.06 -16.96
C ARG A 23 19.72 2.28 -16.05
N ILE A 24 19.54 2.09 -14.74
CA ILE A 24 19.69 3.12 -13.72
C ILE A 24 20.88 2.73 -12.83
N THR A 25 21.78 3.67 -12.57
CA THR A 25 23.00 3.44 -11.79
C THR A 25 22.71 3.27 -10.30
N VAL A 26 23.62 2.64 -9.56
CA VAL A 26 23.53 2.53 -8.09
C VAL A 26 23.52 3.92 -7.43
N GLU A 27 24.32 4.85 -7.94
CA GLU A 27 24.37 6.24 -7.47
C GLU A 27 23.01 6.91 -7.65
N GLU A 28 22.39 6.78 -8.81
CA GLU A 28 21.09 7.38 -9.06
C GLU A 28 19.98 6.76 -8.21
N LYS A 29 19.99 5.43 -8.04
CA LYS A 29 19.09 4.70 -7.14
C LYS A 29 19.22 5.17 -5.70
N LEU A 30 20.45 5.29 -5.21
CA LEU A 30 20.74 5.81 -3.88
C LEU A 30 20.33 7.29 -3.79
N GLY A 31 20.55 8.06 -4.84
CA GLY A 31 20.24 9.47 -4.95
C GLY A 31 18.76 9.77 -4.73
N PHE A 32 17.85 9.15 -5.50
CA PHE A 32 16.42 9.39 -5.31
C PHE A 32 15.90 8.83 -3.99
N PHE A 33 16.47 7.73 -3.47
CA PHE A 33 16.08 7.18 -2.18
C PHE A 33 16.42 8.16 -1.03
N LEU A 34 17.64 8.69 -1.03
CA LEU A 34 18.05 9.69 -0.04
C LEU A 34 17.31 11.03 -0.22
N TYR A 35 17.00 11.41 -1.46
CA TYR A 35 16.18 12.59 -1.74
C TYR A 35 14.77 12.43 -1.15
N MET A 36 14.13 11.28 -1.38
CA MET A 36 12.81 10.97 -0.80
C MET A 36 12.83 11.09 0.73
N LEU A 37 13.79 10.46 1.39
CA LEU A 37 13.87 10.44 2.86
C LEU A 37 14.19 11.82 3.47
N SER A 38 15.11 12.57 2.85
CA SER A 38 15.56 13.85 3.41
C SER A 38 14.52 14.98 3.25
N ARG A 39 13.67 14.88 2.24
CA ARG A 39 12.71 15.91 1.85
C ARG A 39 11.26 15.53 2.16
N ASN A 40 11.00 14.28 2.52
CA ASN A 40 9.67 13.67 2.50
C ASN A 40 9.00 13.89 1.13
N ALA A 41 9.76 13.67 0.05
CA ALA A 41 9.35 13.96 -1.32
C ALA A 41 8.35 12.92 -1.84
N SER A 42 7.39 13.38 -2.67
CA SER A 42 6.44 12.51 -3.37
C SER A 42 7.07 11.85 -4.61
N TYR A 43 6.36 10.92 -5.25
CA TYR A 43 6.81 10.38 -6.54
C TYR A 43 6.81 11.44 -7.65
N GLU A 44 5.94 12.46 -7.57
CA GLU A 44 5.92 13.58 -8.51
C GLU A 44 7.19 14.41 -8.40
N ASP A 45 7.63 14.72 -7.17
CA ASP A 45 8.89 15.43 -6.92
C ASP A 45 10.09 14.66 -7.49
N LEU A 46 10.07 13.33 -7.37
CA LEU A 46 11.10 12.46 -7.92
C LEU A 46 11.08 12.42 -9.44
N ALA A 47 9.90 12.36 -10.06
CA ALA A 47 9.75 12.40 -11.51
C ALA A 47 10.28 13.72 -12.09
N VAL A 48 10.00 14.84 -11.44
CA VAL A 48 10.53 16.16 -11.84
C VAL A 48 12.06 16.22 -11.68
N THR A 49 12.62 15.62 -10.62
CA THR A 49 14.05 15.75 -10.30
C THR A 49 14.93 14.77 -11.09
N PHE A 50 14.45 13.53 -11.29
CA PHE A 50 15.24 12.43 -11.85
C PHE A 50 14.70 11.91 -13.19
N GLY A 51 13.48 12.27 -13.60
CA GLY A 51 12.97 11.98 -14.94
C GLY A 51 12.55 10.53 -15.20
N HIS A 52 12.22 9.76 -14.16
CA HIS A 52 11.74 8.37 -14.30
C HIS A 52 10.24 8.22 -14.03
N SER A 53 9.66 7.09 -14.44
CA SER A 53 8.27 6.76 -14.14
C SER A 53 8.03 6.43 -12.67
N ASN A 54 6.80 6.62 -12.20
CA ASN A 54 6.40 6.26 -10.84
C ASN A 54 6.61 4.77 -10.55
N ASP A 55 6.38 3.89 -11.52
CA ASP A 55 6.64 2.45 -11.39
C ASP A 55 8.12 2.14 -11.10
N THR A 56 9.02 2.89 -11.74
CA THR A 56 10.47 2.75 -11.53
C THR A 56 10.85 3.13 -10.11
N PHE A 57 10.33 4.26 -9.62
CA PHE A 57 10.56 4.67 -8.24
C PHE A 57 9.95 3.66 -7.27
N HIS A 58 8.71 3.25 -7.48
CA HIS A 58 8.03 2.28 -6.62
C HIS A 58 8.84 0.98 -6.49
N TYR A 59 9.30 0.43 -7.62
CA TYR A 59 10.13 -0.78 -7.63
C TYR A 59 11.42 -0.62 -6.81
N HIS A 60 12.18 0.45 -7.06
CA HIS A 60 13.47 0.63 -6.39
C HIS A 60 13.34 1.03 -4.92
N ILE A 61 12.40 1.93 -4.59
CA ILE A 61 12.13 2.34 -3.21
C ILE A 61 11.68 1.15 -2.37
N ASN A 62 10.80 0.29 -2.91
CA ASN A 62 10.42 -0.96 -2.24
C ASN A 62 11.61 -1.91 -2.09
N HIS A 63 12.49 -2.03 -3.09
CA HIS A 63 13.72 -2.82 -2.95
C HIS A 63 14.60 -2.29 -1.80
N PHE A 64 14.74 -0.97 -1.66
CA PHE A 64 15.47 -0.38 -0.54
C PHE A 64 14.84 -0.74 0.81
N PHE A 65 13.54 -0.50 0.99
CA PHE A 65 12.87 -0.75 2.27
C PHE A 65 12.73 -2.23 2.62
N ASN A 66 12.47 -3.09 1.64
CA ASN A 66 12.17 -4.50 1.89
C ASN A 66 13.41 -5.40 1.86
N LYS A 67 14.50 -4.99 1.20
CA LYS A 67 15.70 -5.82 1.03
C LYS A 67 16.97 -5.15 1.54
N VAL A 68 17.27 -3.93 1.08
CA VAL A 68 18.55 -3.27 1.39
C VAL A 68 18.61 -2.90 2.87
N ILE A 69 17.65 -2.11 3.37
CA ILE A 69 17.65 -1.62 4.75
C ILE A 69 17.63 -2.78 5.75
N PRO A 70 16.75 -3.79 5.69
CA PRO A 70 16.76 -4.89 6.65
C PRO A 70 18.07 -5.71 6.65
N THR A 71 18.73 -5.78 5.50
CA THR A 71 20.02 -6.48 5.38
C THR A 71 21.15 -5.67 5.99
N LEU A 72 21.20 -4.36 5.73
CA LEU A 72 22.17 -3.46 6.35
C LEU A 72 21.94 -3.35 7.86
N SER A 73 20.68 -3.23 8.29
CA SER A 73 20.29 -3.18 9.70
C SER A 73 20.83 -4.39 10.45
N ARG A 74 20.63 -5.61 9.96
CA ARG A 74 21.18 -6.81 10.60
C ARG A 74 22.71 -6.86 10.63
N ARG A 75 23.38 -6.17 9.71
CA ARG A 75 24.84 -6.19 9.59
C ARG A 75 25.53 -5.12 10.41
N PHE A 76 24.93 -3.94 10.54
CA PHE A 76 25.54 -2.78 11.17
C PHE A 76 24.92 -2.41 12.51
N LEU A 77 23.64 -2.70 12.74
CA LEU A 77 23.02 -2.39 14.02
C LEU A 77 23.33 -3.52 15.01
N GLN A 78 24.23 -3.24 15.94
CA GLN A 78 24.50 -4.14 17.06
C GLN A 78 23.46 -3.92 18.15
N SER A 79 22.65 -4.94 18.41
CA SER A 79 21.75 -4.93 19.55
C SER A 79 22.57 -5.03 20.84
N PRO A 80 22.34 -4.16 21.83
CA PRO A 80 22.95 -4.29 23.15
C PRO A 80 22.58 -5.64 23.78
N ASN A 81 23.47 -6.21 24.58
CA ASN A 81 23.20 -7.48 25.26
C ASN A 81 21.96 -7.32 26.17
N PRO A 82 20.89 -8.13 25.97
CA PRO A 82 19.64 -7.96 26.69
C PRO A 82 19.73 -8.23 28.20
N ASN A 83 20.79 -8.91 28.63
CA ASN A 83 21.03 -9.22 30.04
C ASN A 83 22.02 -8.24 30.70
N GLN A 84 22.53 -7.26 29.94
CA GLN A 84 23.51 -6.30 30.43
C GLN A 84 22.83 -4.97 30.75
N VAL A 85 22.80 -4.61 32.03
CA VAL A 85 22.34 -3.31 32.49
C VAL A 85 23.47 -2.29 32.28
N HIS A 86 23.14 -1.11 31.77
CA HIS A 86 24.11 -0.02 31.63
C HIS A 86 24.73 0.32 33.00
N PRO A 87 26.07 0.49 33.13
CA PRO A 87 26.73 0.70 34.43
C PRO A 87 26.11 1.83 35.27
N LYS A 88 25.80 2.96 34.65
CA LYS A 88 25.12 4.09 35.32
C LYS A 88 23.73 3.78 35.91
N ILE A 89 23.03 2.77 35.38
CA ILE A 89 21.75 2.30 35.94
C ILE A 89 22.02 1.31 37.07
N LEU A 90 23.00 0.43 36.90
CA LEU A 90 23.41 -0.56 37.90
C LEU A 90 23.93 0.11 39.18
N GLU A 91 24.72 1.17 39.04
CA GLU A 91 25.34 1.92 40.13
C GLU A 91 24.36 2.82 40.89
N ASN A 92 23.15 3.05 40.35
CA ASN A 92 22.18 3.96 40.94
C ASN A 92 20.95 3.21 41.50
N PRO A 93 20.85 3.02 42.83
CA PRO A 93 19.73 2.33 43.47
C PRO A 93 18.37 2.96 43.18
N ARG A 94 18.33 4.25 42.83
CA ARG A 94 17.10 4.96 42.46
C ARG A 94 16.59 4.55 41.08
N TYR A 95 17.49 4.22 40.16
CA TYR A 95 17.15 3.92 38.76
C TYR A 95 17.06 2.41 38.51
N TYR A 96 17.88 1.62 39.19
CA TYR A 96 17.95 0.17 38.98
C TYR A 96 16.58 -0.54 39.01
N PRO A 97 15.67 -0.30 39.99
CA PRO A 97 14.38 -0.99 40.03
C PRO A 97 13.51 -0.75 38.79
N PHE A 98 13.62 0.43 38.18
CA PHE A 98 12.78 0.85 37.06
C PHE A 98 13.40 0.51 35.70
N PHE A 99 14.72 0.49 35.61
CA PHE A 99 15.45 0.40 34.33
C PHE A 99 16.36 -0.83 34.19
N LYS A 100 16.30 -1.80 35.11
CA LYS A 100 17.08 -3.05 35.04
C LYS A 100 16.92 -3.86 33.74
N ASN A 101 15.87 -3.63 32.95
CA ASN A 101 15.63 -4.30 31.67
C ASN A 101 15.79 -3.35 30.46
N CYS A 102 16.36 -2.16 30.66
CA CYS A 102 16.59 -1.20 29.59
C CYS A 102 17.80 -1.64 28.75
N LEU A 103 17.57 -1.91 27.46
CA LEU A 103 18.62 -2.33 26.52
C LEU A 103 19.64 -1.21 26.22
N GLY A 104 19.31 0.05 26.46
CA GLY A 104 20.18 1.19 26.13
C GLY A 104 20.20 1.55 24.64
N ALA A 105 21.22 2.29 24.21
CA ALA A 105 21.35 2.78 22.83
C ALA A 105 21.89 1.69 21.90
N ILE A 106 21.22 1.47 20.76
CA ILE A 106 21.69 0.55 19.70
C ILE A 106 22.99 1.12 19.11
N ASP A 107 24.07 0.34 19.17
CA ASP A 107 25.39 0.73 18.65
C ASP A 107 25.94 2.07 19.22
N GLY A 108 25.52 2.45 20.44
CA GLY A 108 25.87 3.76 21.02
C GLY A 108 25.25 4.96 20.29
N THR A 109 24.36 4.73 19.32
CA THR A 109 23.69 5.79 18.56
C THR A 109 22.53 6.35 19.37
N HIS A 110 22.66 7.62 19.78
CA HIS A 110 21.60 8.34 20.48
C HIS A 110 20.64 9.01 19.49
N ILE A 111 19.42 8.49 19.38
CA ILE A 111 18.34 9.12 18.61
C ILE A 111 17.55 10.02 19.57
N PRO A 112 17.53 11.36 19.38
CA PRO A 112 16.67 12.24 20.16
C PRO A 112 15.22 11.84 19.95
N THR A 113 14.53 11.41 21.01
CA THR A 113 13.11 11.13 20.95
C THR A 113 12.37 12.12 21.85
N PHE A 114 11.26 12.64 21.36
CA PHE A 114 10.30 13.41 22.14
C PHE A 114 9.09 12.50 22.35
N PRO A 115 9.08 11.63 23.38
CA PRO A 115 7.93 10.77 23.59
C PRO A 115 6.71 11.66 23.80
N LYS A 116 5.60 11.30 23.14
CA LYS A 116 4.31 11.95 23.36
C LYS A 116 3.82 11.55 24.75
N ILE A 117 4.22 12.31 25.77
CA ILE A 117 3.73 12.12 27.13
C ILE A 117 2.23 12.46 27.10
N LYS A 118 1.36 11.45 27.27
CA LYS A 118 0.00 11.72 27.77
C LYS A 118 0.21 12.34 29.14
N LYS A 119 -0.16 13.60 29.32
CA LYS A 119 -0.01 14.35 30.57
C LYS A 119 -0.52 13.49 31.73
N PHE A 120 0.39 12.91 32.51
CA PHE A 120 0.03 12.33 33.80
C PHE A 120 -0.19 13.53 34.73
N GLN A 121 -1.44 13.94 34.90
CA GLN A 121 -1.80 15.03 35.78
C GLN A 121 -1.75 14.55 37.22
N ASN A 122 -0.54 14.44 37.79
CA ASN A 122 -0.39 14.42 39.24
C ASN A 122 0.33 15.70 39.66
N ASN A 123 -0.42 16.56 40.33
CA ASN A 123 0.07 17.79 40.93
C ASN A 123 1.23 17.45 41.88
N LYS A 124 2.37 18.12 41.69
CA LYS A 124 3.57 18.13 42.57
C LYS A 124 4.56 16.94 42.49
N ALA A 125 4.71 16.25 41.36
CA ALA A 125 5.93 15.45 41.14
C ALA A 125 6.50 15.71 39.75
N SER A 126 7.70 16.30 39.69
CA SER A 126 8.53 16.24 38.48
C SER A 126 8.67 14.78 38.09
N PHE A 127 8.52 14.47 36.79
CA PHE A 127 8.75 13.12 36.28
C PHE A 127 10.23 12.78 36.53
N PRO A 128 10.55 11.87 37.48
CA PRO A 128 11.95 11.58 37.79
C PRO A 128 12.68 10.98 36.59
N LEU A 129 11.94 10.45 35.61
CA LEU A 129 12.45 9.82 34.40
C LEU A 129 13.31 10.76 33.54
N PHE A 130 12.88 12.00 33.36
CA PHE A 130 13.59 12.95 32.48
C PHE A 130 14.74 13.64 33.19
N ASP A 131 14.55 14.03 34.45
CA ASP A 131 15.60 14.64 35.27
C ASP A 131 16.74 13.64 35.51
N ALA A 132 16.40 12.37 35.77
CA ALA A 132 17.37 11.28 35.89
C ALA A 132 18.18 10.99 34.63
N LEU A 133 17.50 10.99 33.48
CA LEU A 133 18.16 10.80 32.20
C LEU A 133 19.01 12.04 31.84
N GLY A 134 18.58 13.25 32.20
CA GLY A 134 19.36 14.48 32.03
C GLY A 134 20.65 14.47 32.85
N GLU A 135 20.59 14.08 34.12
CA GLU A 135 21.79 13.95 34.99
C GLU A 135 22.78 12.90 34.47
N LEU A 136 22.28 11.87 33.78
CA LEU A 136 23.08 10.86 33.09
C LEU A 136 23.84 11.41 31.87
N TYR A 137 23.36 12.51 31.29
CA TYR A 137 23.86 13.15 30.06
C TYR A 137 24.81 14.32 30.30
N ASP A 138 24.79 14.97 31.47
CA ASP A 138 25.65 16.13 31.78
C ASP A 138 27.05 15.72 32.25
N GLY A 139 27.76 15.00 31.36
CA GLY A 139 29.21 14.94 31.37
C GLY A 139 29.79 16.21 30.75
N GLY A 140 29.93 17.26 31.57
CA GLY A 140 30.87 18.37 31.37
C GLY A 140 30.75 19.18 30.07
N LYS A 141 29.93 20.23 30.07
CA LYS A 141 30.19 21.50 29.37
C LYS A 141 29.18 22.56 29.81
N GLU A 142 29.66 23.50 30.60
CA GLU A 142 28.94 24.71 30.99
C GLU A 142 28.68 25.59 29.75
N TRP A 143 27.41 25.72 29.34
CA TRP A 143 27.00 26.66 28.30
C TRP A 143 26.23 27.83 28.96
N THR A 144 26.96 28.85 29.40
CA THR A 144 26.36 30.12 29.83
C THR A 144 25.98 30.94 28.59
N ARG A 145 24.77 30.72 28.05
CA ARG A 145 24.22 31.59 26.99
C ARG A 145 23.49 32.79 27.63
N LYS A 146 24.16 33.94 27.67
CA LYS A 146 23.49 35.24 27.89
C LYS A 146 22.44 35.44 26.78
N LYS A 147 21.16 35.53 27.16
CA LYS A 147 20.04 35.93 26.30
C LYS A 147 20.03 37.46 26.18
N PRO A 148 20.02 38.05 24.97
CA PRO A 148 19.47 39.39 24.80
C PRO A 148 17.95 39.28 24.66
N GLU A 149 17.22 40.10 25.40
CA GLU A 149 15.78 40.27 25.29
C GLU A 149 15.42 40.80 23.90
N LYS A 150 14.58 40.04 23.17
CA LYS A 150 13.92 40.49 21.94
C LYS A 150 12.44 40.10 22.01
N GLU A 151 11.67 40.79 22.84
CA GLU A 151 10.24 40.51 23.03
C GLU A 151 9.38 40.90 21.81
N GLY A 152 9.81 41.86 20.97
CA GLY A 152 9.03 42.27 19.79
C GLY A 152 8.94 41.25 18.65
N GLN A 153 9.92 40.34 18.52
CA GLN A 153 10.01 39.43 17.35
C GLN A 153 9.33 38.07 17.58
N ARG A 154 8.96 37.73 18.82
CA ARG A 154 8.32 36.45 19.19
C ARG A 154 6.83 36.40 18.82
N SER A 155 6.12 37.51 18.98
CA SER A 155 4.67 37.60 18.70
C SER A 155 4.36 37.33 17.22
N ARG A 156 5.03 38.03 16.29
CA ARG A 156 4.87 37.87 14.83
C ARG A 156 5.26 36.47 14.32
N LYS A 157 6.27 35.83 14.92
CA LYS A 157 6.67 34.46 14.58
C LYS A 157 5.64 33.43 15.04
N SER A 158 4.99 33.63 16.19
CA SER A 158 3.95 32.73 16.68
C SER A 158 2.68 32.76 15.81
N ALA A 159 2.29 33.94 15.32
CA ALA A 159 1.17 34.10 14.41
C ALA A 159 1.43 33.41 13.06
N LYS A 160 2.63 33.61 12.48
CA LYS A 160 3.03 32.99 11.23
C LYS A 160 3.11 31.46 11.32
N LEU A 161 3.52 30.93 12.48
CA LEU A 161 3.55 29.48 12.74
C LEU A 161 2.13 28.89 12.88
N LYS A 162 1.22 29.60 13.55
CA LYS A 162 -0.19 29.18 13.65
C LYS A 162 -0.84 29.07 12.27
N THR A 163 -0.66 30.07 11.41
CA THR A 163 -1.19 30.06 10.04
C THR A 163 -0.60 28.92 9.20
N MET A 164 0.70 28.62 9.34
CA MET A 164 1.30 27.48 8.63
C MET A 164 0.77 26.13 9.13
N MET A 165 0.55 26.00 10.44
CA MET A 165 0.02 24.76 11.02
C MET A 165 -1.45 24.54 10.63
N GLU A 166 -2.24 25.60 10.55
CA GLU A 166 -3.64 25.56 10.09
C GLU A 166 -3.73 25.12 8.62
N ARG A 167 -2.90 25.69 7.73
CA ARG A 167 -2.80 25.23 6.33
C ARG A 167 -2.32 23.80 6.20
N PHE A 168 -1.42 23.34 7.07
CA PHE A 168 -0.96 21.95 7.07
C PHE A 168 -2.07 20.97 7.49
N LEU A 169 -2.87 21.34 8.49
CA LEU A 169 -4.01 20.55 8.93
C LEU A 169 -5.08 20.50 7.83
N GLU A 170 -5.37 21.63 7.19
CA GLU A 170 -6.33 21.73 6.08
C GLU A 170 -5.88 20.94 4.83
N MET A 171 -4.58 20.98 4.53
CA MET A 171 -3.99 20.14 3.47
C MET A 171 -4.13 18.65 3.80
N ARG A 172 -3.85 18.26 5.06
CA ARG A 172 -3.96 16.86 5.51
C ARG A 172 -5.40 16.36 5.47
N THR A 173 -6.37 17.17 5.88
CA THR A 173 -7.79 16.79 5.81
C THR A 173 -8.23 16.64 4.37
N LYS A 174 -7.83 17.56 3.49
CA LYS A 174 -8.14 17.47 2.05
C LYS A 174 -7.50 16.25 1.40
N GLN A 175 -6.24 15.92 1.75
CA GLN A 175 -5.59 14.68 1.29
C GLN A 175 -6.37 13.43 1.70
N VAL A 176 -6.81 13.35 2.95
CA VAL A 176 -7.62 12.21 3.44
C VAL A 176 -8.97 12.14 2.72
N GLU A 177 -9.61 13.28 2.47
CA GLU A 177 -10.87 13.33 1.72
C GLU A 177 -10.70 12.93 0.24
N ASP A 178 -9.63 13.38 -0.41
CA ASP A 178 -9.35 13.04 -1.81
C ASP A 178 -8.96 11.56 -1.95
N GLU A 179 -8.21 11.01 -0.99
CA GLU A 179 -7.91 9.57 -0.90
C GLU A 179 -9.18 8.75 -0.66
N ALA A 180 -10.09 9.20 0.21
CA ALA A 180 -11.36 8.52 0.44
C ALA A 180 -12.26 8.52 -0.81
N LYS A 181 -12.36 9.67 -1.51
CA LYS A 181 -13.10 9.78 -2.78
C LYS A 181 -12.47 8.96 -3.90
N GLN A 182 -11.16 8.80 -3.90
CA GLN A 182 -10.46 7.96 -4.87
C GLN A 182 -10.74 6.49 -4.59
N LEU A 183 -10.66 6.07 -3.32
CA LEU A 183 -10.97 4.71 -2.90
C LEU A 183 -12.44 4.33 -3.19
N GLU A 184 -13.37 5.26 -2.98
CA GLU A 184 -14.79 5.06 -3.29
C GLU A 184 -15.00 4.86 -4.80
N ARG A 185 -14.37 5.69 -5.65
CA ARG A 185 -14.41 5.52 -7.11
C ARG A 185 -13.77 4.21 -7.57
N GLU A 186 -12.67 3.79 -6.95
CA GLU A 186 -12.01 2.51 -7.26
C GLU A 186 -12.86 1.31 -6.82
N ASN A 187 -13.54 1.40 -5.68
CA ASN A 187 -14.46 0.35 -5.23
C ASN A 187 -15.69 0.27 -6.13
N GLU A 188 -16.28 1.40 -6.52
CA GLU A 188 -17.40 1.44 -7.45
C GLU A 188 -17.01 0.90 -8.83
N ALA A 189 -15.82 1.24 -9.32
CA ALA A 189 -15.27 0.68 -10.57
C ALA A 189 -15.07 -0.85 -10.47
N ARG A 190 -14.53 -1.34 -9.34
CA ARG A 190 -14.37 -2.78 -9.08
C ARG A 190 -15.72 -3.50 -9.02
N GLU A 191 -16.71 -2.91 -8.37
CA GLU A 191 -18.07 -3.47 -8.32
C GLU A 191 -18.73 -3.47 -9.71
N ASN A 192 -18.53 -2.41 -10.51
CA ASN A 192 -18.97 -2.39 -11.91
C ASN A 192 -18.32 -3.50 -12.74
N GLU A 193 -17.01 -3.71 -12.62
CA GLU A 193 -16.32 -4.81 -13.31
C GLU A 193 -16.85 -6.18 -12.88
N ILE A 194 -17.13 -6.37 -11.58
CA ILE A 194 -17.72 -7.62 -11.07
C ILE A 194 -19.12 -7.81 -11.67
N ARG A 195 -19.97 -6.78 -11.65
CA ARG A 195 -21.31 -6.82 -12.25
C ARG A 195 -21.26 -7.14 -13.75
N GLU A 196 -20.35 -6.53 -14.49
CA GLU A 196 -20.16 -6.83 -15.93
C GLU A 196 -19.67 -8.26 -16.17
N LYS A 197 -18.72 -8.75 -15.36
CA LYS A 197 -18.24 -10.14 -15.44
C LYS A 197 -19.36 -11.14 -15.13
N GLU A 198 -20.16 -10.88 -14.11
CA GLU A 198 -21.33 -11.69 -13.77
C GLU A 198 -22.39 -11.66 -14.88
N ALA A 199 -22.65 -10.49 -15.48
CA ALA A 199 -23.55 -10.37 -16.62
C ALA A 199 -23.06 -11.19 -17.83
N ARG A 200 -21.76 -11.07 -18.18
CA ARG A 200 -21.15 -11.87 -19.25
C ARG A 200 -21.18 -13.36 -18.96
N TYR A 201 -20.96 -13.78 -17.71
CA TYR A 201 -21.04 -15.18 -17.31
C TYR A 201 -22.48 -15.71 -17.42
N LYS A 202 -23.48 -14.93 -17.01
CA LYS A 202 -24.91 -15.26 -17.20
C LYS A 202 -25.31 -15.32 -18.67
N GLU A 203 -24.82 -14.42 -19.51
CA GLU A 203 -25.05 -14.47 -20.95
C GLU A 203 -24.38 -15.68 -21.61
N ALA A 204 -23.16 -16.02 -21.21
CA ALA A 204 -22.47 -17.22 -21.68
C ALA A 204 -23.22 -18.49 -21.26
N ALA A 205 -23.69 -18.56 -20.01
CA ALA A 205 -24.49 -19.69 -19.51
C ALA A 205 -25.82 -19.84 -20.26
N LYS A 206 -26.50 -18.73 -20.60
CA LYS A 206 -27.68 -18.76 -21.50
C LYS A 206 -27.34 -19.28 -22.90
N GLY A 207 -26.15 -18.94 -23.43
CA GLY A 207 -25.69 -19.46 -24.73
C GLY A 207 -25.62 -20.99 -24.78
N ASP A 208 -25.26 -21.64 -23.67
CA ASP A 208 -25.16 -23.09 -23.56
C ASP A 208 -26.52 -23.77 -23.32
N GLU A 209 -27.44 -23.09 -22.61
CA GLU A 209 -28.83 -23.53 -22.38
C GLU A 209 -29.62 -23.70 -23.68
N TYR A 210 -29.32 -22.88 -24.70
CA TYR A 210 -29.94 -22.96 -26.05
C TYR A 210 -28.98 -23.48 -27.12
N SER A 211 -28.04 -24.33 -26.71
CA SER A 211 -27.08 -24.92 -27.63
C SER A 211 -27.76 -25.83 -28.65
N ILE A 212 -27.23 -25.85 -29.87
CA ILE A 212 -27.73 -26.73 -30.95
C ILE A 212 -27.67 -28.21 -30.53
N LYS A 213 -26.70 -28.58 -29.68
CA LYS A 213 -26.58 -29.92 -29.10
C LYS A 213 -27.80 -30.30 -28.26
N ARG A 214 -28.34 -29.34 -27.48
CA ARG A 214 -29.54 -29.56 -26.66
C ARG A 214 -30.78 -29.71 -27.53
N CYS A 215 -30.98 -28.86 -28.55
CA CYS A 215 -32.09 -29.01 -29.51
C CYS A 215 -32.06 -30.37 -30.21
N ILE A 216 -30.87 -30.83 -30.63
CA ILE A 216 -30.67 -32.15 -31.25
C ILE A 216 -31.02 -33.28 -30.27
N SER A 217 -30.67 -33.14 -28.99
CA SER A 217 -31.02 -34.13 -27.97
C SER A 217 -32.53 -34.26 -27.80
N ILE A 218 -33.24 -33.12 -27.69
CA ILE A 218 -34.70 -33.07 -27.46
C ILE A 218 -35.46 -33.60 -28.68
N ILE A 219 -35.13 -33.16 -29.89
CA ILE A 219 -35.83 -33.65 -31.10
C ILE A 219 -35.59 -35.15 -31.36
N ASN A 220 -34.51 -35.71 -30.82
CA ASN A 220 -34.24 -37.13 -30.92
C ASN A 220 -35.12 -37.97 -29.99
N THR A 221 -35.61 -37.41 -28.88
CA THR A 221 -36.54 -38.08 -27.95
C THR A 221 -38.01 -37.93 -28.38
N MET A 222 -38.35 -36.91 -29.16
CA MET A 222 -39.70 -36.67 -29.68
C MET A 222 -40.13 -37.63 -30.81
N GLU A 223 -41.43 -37.91 -30.91
CA GLU A 223 -42.05 -38.72 -31.97
C GLU A 223 -42.22 -37.95 -33.29
N VAL A 224 -41.10 -37.59 -33.93
CA VAL A 224 -41.05 -36.92 -35.24
C VAL A 224 -40.38 -37.78 -36.32
N THR A 225 -40.83 -37.64 -37.56
CA THR A 225 -40.32 -38.42 -38.70
C THR A 225 -38.87 -38.06 -39.03
N LYS A 226 -38.14 -38.98 -39.67
CA LYS A 226 -36.73 -38.73 -40.07
C LYS A 226 -36.58 -37.52 -41.00
N GLN A 227 -37.60 -37.23 -41.81
CA GLN A 227 -37.61 -36.09 -42.73
C GLN A 227 -37.90 -34.77 -42.01
N GLU A 228 -38.71 -34.78 -40.95
CA GLU A 228 -38.92 -33.61 -40.09
C GLU A 228 -37.65 -33.27 -39.30
N LYS A 229 -36.93 -34.30 -38.79
CA LYS A 229 -35.66 -34.10 -38.05
C LYS A 229 -34.60 -33.38 -38.89
N THR A 230 -34.42 -33.76 -40.16
CA THR A 230 -33.44 -33.14 -41.04
C THR A 230 -33.79 -31.70 -41.40
N LYS A 231 -35.08 -31.40 -41.60
CA LYS A 231 -35.57 -30.02 -41.83
C LYS A 231 -35.42 -29.17 -40.57
N ALA A 232 -35.70 -29.72 -39.40
CA ALA A 232 -35.54 -29.03 -38.12
C ALA A 232 -34.08 -28.63 -37.84
N TYR A 233 -33.10 -29.47 -38.19
CA TYR A 233 -31.68 -29.10 -38.06
C TYR A 233 -31.35 -27.85 -38.87
N ALA A 234 -31.90 -27.70 -40.08
CA ALA A 234 -31.71 -26.49 -40.88
C ALA A 234 -32.34 -25.26 -40.19
N ILE A 235 -33.51 -25.41 -39.55
CA ILE A 235 -34.18 -24.34 -38.79
C ILE A 235 -33.34 -23.93 -37.57
N PHE A 236 -32.79 -24.89 -36.82
CA PHE A 236 -31.94 -24.61 -35.66
C PHE A 236 -30.61 -23.94 -36.01
N THR A 237 -30.10 -24.18 -37.23
CA THR A 237 -28.88 -23.48 -37.70
C THR A 237 -29.12 -22.07 -38.22
N LYS A 238 -30.37 -21.72 -38.58
CA LYS A 238 -30.71 -20.41 -39.19
C LYS A 238 -30.72 -19.26 -38.19
N SER A 239 -31.27 -19.45 -37.00
CA SER A 239 -31.33 -18.39 -35.98
C SER A 239 -31.12 -18.94 -34.57
N LYS A 240 -30.57 -18.08 -33.71
CA LYS A 240 -30.53 -18.30 -32.27
C LYS A 240 -31.95 -18.27 -31.66
N GLU A 241 -32.82 -17.37 -32.11
CA GLU A 241 -34.20 -17.25 -31.61
C GLU A 241 -35.01 -18.53 -31.86
N ASN A 242 -34.76 -19.22 -32.98
CA ASN A 242 -35.45 -20.48 -33.32
C ASN A 242 -35.08 -21.63 -32.37
N LYS A 243 -33.81 -21.66 -31.92
CA LYS A 243 -33.36 -22.63 -30.91
C LYS A 243 -33.96 -22.32 -29.54
N GLU A 244 -34.01 -21.03 -29.18
CA GLU A 244 -34.62 -20.54 -27.94
C GLU A 244 -36.12 -20.90 -27.89
N THR A 245 -36.87 -20.57 -28.95
CA THR A 245 -38.31 -20.82 -29.04
C THR A 245 -38.66 -22.30 -28.98
N PHE A 246 -37.91 -23.15 -29.71
CA PHE A 246 -38.12 -24.61 -29.67
C PHE A 246 -37.88 -25.20 -28.29
N ILE A 247 -36.80 -24.79 -27.61
CA ILE A 247 -36.46 -25.28 -26.28
C ILE A 247 -37.53 -24.85 -25.26
N CYS A 248 -37.94 -23.57 -25.26
CA CYS A 248 -39.02 -23.10 -24.38
C CYS A 248 -40.34 -23.85 -24.62
N ALA A 249 -40.72 -24.06 -25.89
CA ALA A 249 -41.92 -24.82 -26.22
C ALA A 249 -41.85 -26.28 -25.74
N SER A 250 -40.67 -26.90 -25.82
CA SER A 250 -40.46 -28.28 -25.38
C SER A 250 -40.45 -28.46 -23.86
N GLU A 251 -40.15 -27.42 -23.09
CA GLU A 251 -40.20 -27.45 -21.62
C GLU A 251 -41.63 -27.32 -21.09
N GLU A 252 -42.53 -26.71 -21.86
CA GLU A 252 -43.96 -26.65 -21.55
C GLU A 252 -44.70 -27.92 -21.99
N ASP A 253 -44.57 -28.31 -23.26
CA ASP A 253 -45.28 -29.46 -23.84
C ASP A 253 -44.64 -29.93 -25.17
N GLU A 254 -44.41 -31.24 -25.30
CA GLU A 254 -43.80 -31.83 -26.51
C GLU A 254 -44.69 -31.67 -27.77
N GLU A 255 -46.02 -31.60 -27.59
CA GLU A 255 -46.97 -31.44 -28.69
C GLU A 255 -46.93 -30.02 -29.25
N SER A 256 -46.85 -29.02 -28.37
CA SER A 256 -46.66 -27.60 -28.72
C SER A 256 -45.36 -27.35 -29.49
N ALA A 257 -44.25 -27.98 -29.08
CA ALA A 257 -42.98 -27.92 -29.82
C ALA A 257 -43.07 -28.55 -31.21
N SER A 258 -43.81 -29.65 -31.35
CA SER A 258 -44.04 -30.33 -32.63
C SER A 258 -44.89 -29.49 -33.59
N ILE A 259 -45.93 -28.84 -33.07
CA ILE A 259 -46.81 -27.95 -33.86
C ILE A 259 -46.02 -26.73 -34.36
N TRP A 260 -45.23 -26.11 -33.49
CA TRP A 260 -44.37 -24.98 -33.88
C TRP A 260 -43.39 -25.37 -34.98
N LEU A 261 -42.69 -26.51 -34.83
CA LEU A 261 -41.75 -27.02 -35.84
C LEU A 261 -42.44 -27.23 -37.20
N ARG A 262 -43.65 -27.80 -37.22
CA ARG A 262 -44.40 -28.05 -38.46
C ARG A 262 -44.84 -26.76 -39.14
N ASN A 263 -45.20 -25.72 -38.38
CA ASN A 263 -45.54 -24.41 -38.91
C ASN A 263 -44.32 -23.70 -39.52
N GLU A 264 -43.14 -23.83 -38.90
CA GLU A 264 -41.90 -23.23 -39.40
C GLU A 264 -41.32 -23.98 -40.63
N MET A 265 -41.70 -25.24 -40.81
CA MET A 265 -41.31 -26.07 -41.96
C MET A 265 -42.25 -25.95 -43.17
N ALA A 266 -43.42 -25.35 -43.00
CA ALA A 266 -44.45 -25.17 -44.03
C ALA A 266 -44.09 -24.03 -45.01
#